data_AF-A0A137PA57-F1
#
_entry.id   AF-A0A137PA57-F1
#
_cell.length_a   1.000
_cell.length_b   1.000
_cell.length_c   1.000
_cell.angle_alpha   90.00
_cell.angle_beta   90.00
_cell.angle_gamma   90.00
#
_symmetry.space_group_name_H-M   'P 1'
#
loop_
_entity.id
_entity.type
_entity.pdbx_description
1 polymer ?
#
loop_
_entity_poly.entity_id
_entity_poly.type
_entity_poly.pdbx_seq_one_letter_code
_entity_poly.pdbx_strand_id
1 'polypeptide(L)'
;MEGLVNYSDSDDSDTSVNVELNNNVCINGEVNNKTESIKEEAIQSNKRKLPSISDLFESKSPKLEVDNFGKKRTIPHRRGNWATHIFLEITISTSTTQKIKNLISKLKDLNLTQINYITNVGGDKVKLKVSLSKTWYLAWSFHDKFLIELETKLKGIKKFIVNYSNWQLFSNEDFSRHFISLNIEKGHNKIEELGLKVDQ
;
A
#
# COMPACT_ATOMS: atom_id res chain seq x y z
N MET A 1 29.36 20.61 7.89
CA MET A 1 29.59 19.76 6.69
C MET A 1 29.79 18.35 7.21
N GLU A 2 28.69 17.62 7.35
CA GLU A 2 28.69 16.22 7.80
C GLU A 2 28.77 15.33 6.56
N GLY A 3 29.71 14.39 6.59
CA GLY A 3 30.11 13.57 5.45
C GLY A 3 29.08 12.52 5.07
N LEU A 4 28.90 12.37 3.76
CA LEU A 4 28.10 11.33 3.13
C LEU A 4 28.72 9.95 3.39
N VAL A 5 27.89 9.00 3.79
CA VAL A 5 28.26 7.58 3.94
C VAL A 5 28.14 6.91 2.57
N ASN A 6 29.26 6.41 2.04
CA ASN A 6 29.30 5.64 0.78
C ASN A 6 28.98 4.17 1.07
N TYR A 7 27.96 3.64 0.42
CA TYR A 7 27.70 2.20 0.35
C TYR A 7 28.40 1.64 -0.89
N SER A 8 29.35 0.73 -0.68
CA SER A 8 29.93 -0.08 -1.74
C SER A 8 29.01 -1.28 -2.01
N ASP A 9 28.45 -1.34 -3.21
CA ASP A 9 27.90 -2.56 -3.80
C ASP A 9 29.02 -3.59 -3.93
N SER A 10 28.84 -4.76 -3.33
CA SER A 10 29.70 -5.93 -3.53
C SER A 10 28.88 -6.99 -4.26
N ASP A 11 28.98 -6.93 -5.58
CA ASP A 11 28.64 -7.99 -6.51
C ASP A 11 29.89 -8.84 -6.70
N ASP A 12 29.81 -10.18 -6.64
CA ASP A 12 30.64 -11.09 -7.44
C ASP A 12 30.34 -12.59 -7.16
N SER A 13 29.69 -13.17 -8.17
CA SER A 13 30.05 -14.40 -8.91
C SER A 13 30.17 -15.76 -8.22
N ASP A 14 29.35 -16.69 -8.71
CA ASP A 14 29.46 -18.15 -8.60
C ASP A 14 30.80 -18.68 -9.15
N THR A 15 31.48 -19.54 -8.37
CA THR A 15 32.51 -20.44 -8.90
C THR A 15 32.36 -21.83 -8.29
N SER A 16 32.03 -22.79 -9.15
CA SER A 16 31.95 -24.22 -8.85
C SER A 16 33.32 -24.85 -8.65
N VAL A 17 33.49 -25.65 -7.59
CA VAL A 17 34.58 -26.62 -7.44
C VAL A 17 34.02 -27.96 -6.96
N ASN A 18 34.13 -28.97 -7.82
CA ASN A 18 33.93 -30.39 -7.52
C ASN A 18 35.23 -30.97 -6.95
N VAL A 19 35.20 -31.68 -5.81
CA VAL A 19 36.07 -32.85 -5.55
C VAL A 19 35.37 -33.84 -4.60
N GLU A 20 34.94 -34.96 -5.20
CA GLU A 20 34.95 -36.37 -4.79
C GLU A 20 34.48 -36.89 -3.41
N LEU A 21 33.60 -37.90 -3.51
CA LEU A 21 33.18 -38.83 -2.48
C LEU A 21 34.33 -39.77 -2.05
N ASN A 22 34.38 -40.11 -0.76
CA ASN A 22 34.71 -41.46 -0.34
C ASN A 22 34.00 -41.84 0.97
N ASN A 23 33.18 -42.89 0.88
CA ASN A 23 32.59 -43.60 2.00
C ASN A 23 33.65 -44.46 2.67
N ASN A 24 33.64 -44.57 4.01
CA ASN A 24 33.99 -45.80 4.73
C ASN A 24 33.51 -45.79 6.21
N VAL A 25 32.46 -46.56 6.46
CA VAL A 25 32.22 -47.56 7.52
C VAL A 25 32.67 -47.27 8.98
N CYS A 26 31.67 -47.39 9.87
CA CYS A 26 31.72 -47.42 11.34
C CYS A 26 32.25 -48.74 11.91
N ILE A 27 33.01 -48.75 13.03
CA ILE A 27 33.01 -49.84 14.04
C ILE A 27 33.31 -49.28 15.45
N ASN A 28 32.60 -49.84 16.44
CA ASN A 28 32.60 -49.59 17.88
C ASN A 28 33.90 -50.00 18.61
N GLY A 29 34.18 -49.39 19.77
CA GLY A 29 35.18 -49.85 20.76
C GLY A 29 35.13 -49.04 22.06
N GLU A 30 35.23 -49.73 23.20
CA GLU A 30 34.78 -49.37 24.54
C GLU A 30 35.69 -48.43 25.38
N VAL A 31 35.02 -47.57 26.16
CA VAL A 31 35.17 -47.23 27.60
C VAL A 31 36.56 -47.31 28.29
N ASN A 32 37.04 -46.20 28.88
CA ASN A 32 37.25 -46.04 30.35
C ASN A 32 37.94 -44.71 30.77
N ASN A 33 37.21 -43.91 31.56
CA ASN A 33 37.55 -43.18 32.80
C ASN A 33 38.84 -42.34 32.92
N LYS A 34 38.69 -41.01 33.15
CA LYS A 34 38.81 -40.37 34.48
C LYS A 34 38.66 -38.84 34.44
N THR A 35 37.72 -38.36 35.27
CA THR A 35 37.70 -37.13 36.11
C THR A 35 38.41 -35.86 35.60
N GLU A 36 37.65 -34.77 35.47
CA GLU A 36 37.69 -33.65 36.45
C GLU A 36 36.60 -32.61 36.16
N SER A 37 36.04 -32.09 37.25
CA SER A 37 34.91 -31.17 37.30
C SER A 37 35.30 -29.75 36.93
N ILE A 38 34.60 -29.15 35.97
CA ILE A 38 34.55 -27.70 35.80
C ILE A 38 33.08 -27.28 35.85
N LYS A 39 32.76 -26.44 36.84
CA LYS A 39 31.45 -25.79 36.99
C LYS A 39 31.36 -24.70 35.90
N GLU A 40 30.65 -24.97 34.81
CA GLU A 40 30.26 -23.92 33.87
C GLU A 40 28.98 -23.25 34.36
N GLU A 41 29.14 -22.00 34.79
CA GLU A 41 28.05 -21.08 35.07
C GLU A 41 27.18 -20.93 33.82
N ALA A 42 25.88 -21.21 33.97
CA ALA A 42 24.92 -21.15 32.89
C ALA A 42 24.77 -19.70 32.40
N ILE A 43 25.40 -19.38 31.26
CA ILE A 43 25.04 -18.21 30.47
C ILE A 43 23.64 -18.45 29.94
N GLN A 44 22.66 -17.82 30.57
CA GLN A 44 21.25 -17.91 30.22
C GLN A 44 21.02 -17.18 28.90
N SER A 45 21.36 -17.86 27.79
CA SER A 45 21.06 -17.37 26.45
C SER A 45 19.55 -17.27 26.32
N ASN A 46 19.03 -16.04 26.35
CA ASN A 46 17.64 -15.74 26.01
C ASN A 46 17.44 -15.98 24.51
N LYS A 47 17.48 -17.25 24.10
CA LYS A 47 17.03 -17.67 22.79
C LYS A 47 15.53 -17.45 22.77
N ARG A 48 15.08 -16.46 22.00
CA ARG A 48 13.65 -16.30 21.69
C ARG A 48 13.20 -17.63 21.11
N LYS A 49 12.28 -18.32 21.80
CA LYS A 49 11.74 -19.59 21.33
C LYS A 49 11.11 -19.34 19.97
N LEU A 50 11.47 -20.17 18.98
CA LEU A 50 10.77 -20.14 17.72
C LEU A 50 9.29 -20.44 17.98
N PRO A 51 8.36 -19.74 17.30
CA PRO A 51 6.95 -20.03 17.42
C PRO A 51 6.71 -21.50 17.09
N SER A 52 5.79 -22.14 17.82
CA SER A 52 5.44 -23.53 17.56
C SER A 52 4.92 -23.66 16.14
N ILE A 53 5.19 -24.79 15.49
CA ILE A 53 4.63 -25.08 14.16
C ILE A 53 3.09 -24.99 14.20
N SER A 54 2.47 -25.39 15.31
CA SER A 54 1.03 -25.23 15.53
C SER A 54 0.58 -23.77 15.47
N ASP A 55 1.38 -22.83 15.98
CA ASP A 55 1.08 -21.39 15.96
C ASP A 55 1.10 -20.81 14.54
N LEU A 56 1.81 -21.46 13.60
CA LEU A 56 1.83 -21.09 12.18
C LEU A 56 0.57 -21.56 11.44
N PHE A 57 -0.07 -22.62 11.93
CA PHE A 57 -1.25 -23.23 11.32
C PHE A 57 -2.55 -22.90 12.03
N GLU A 58 -2.51 -22.23 13.18
CA GLU A 58 -3.67 -21.56 13.74
C GLU A 58 -4.14 -20.50 12.75
N SER A 59 -5.14 -20.86 11.96
CA SER A 59 -5.87 -19.95 11.09
C SER A 59 -6.54 -18.90 11.98
N LYS A 60 -5.81 -17.84 12.29
CA LYS A 60 -6.41 -16.62 12.82
C LYS A 60 -7.46 -16.22 11.80
N SER A 61 -8.73 -16.36 12.17
CA SER A 61 -9.84 -15.79 11.40
C SER A 61 -9.48 -14.35 11.08
N PRO A 62 -9.72 -13.84 9.85
CA PRO A 62 -9.26 -12.52 9.47
C PRO A 62 -9.88 -11.50 10.42
N LYS A 63 -9.12 -11.04 11.43
CA LYS A 63 -9.51 -9.89 12.22
C LYS A 63 -9.61 -8.75 11.22
N LEU A 64 -10.73 -8.04 11.24
CA LEU A 64 -10.86 -6.81 10.47
C LEU A 64 -9.79 -5.85 11.02
N GLU A 65 -8.65 -5.81 10.32
CA GLU A 65 -7.52 -4.98 10.69
C GLU A 65 -7.98 -3.52 10.67
N VAL A 66 -7.94 -2.90 11.84
CA VAL A 66 -8.04 -1.46 11.97
C VAL A 66 -6.65 -0.93 11.65
N ASP A 67 -6.52 -0.14 10.59
CA ASP A 67 -5.22 0.46 10.28
C ASP A 67 -4.82 1.50 11.34
N ASN A 68 -3.56 1.95 11.29
CA ASN A 68 -3.02 2.96 12.21
C ASN A 68 -3.78 4.31 12.19
N PHE A 69 -4.72 4.48 11.26
CA PHE A 69 -5.54 5.68 11.09
C PHE A 69 -7.01 5.44 11.48
N GLY A 70 -7.30 4.35 12.21
CA GLY A 70 -8.65 4.01 12.65
C GLY A 70 -9.54 3.50 11.52
N LYS A 71 -9.00 3.22 10.32
CA LYS A 71 -9.77 2.72 9.19
C LYS A 71 -10.06 1.25 9.41
N LYS A 72 -11.33 0.94 9.64
CA LYS A 72 -11.82 -0.43 9.60
C LYS A 72 -11.94 -0.87 8.15
N ARG A 73 -11.25 -1.95 7.77
CA ARG A 73 -11.49 -2.60 6.47
C ARG A 73 -12.90 -3.20 6.49
N THR A 74 -13.73 -2.84 5.53
CA THR A 74 -15.06 -3.46 5.34
C THR A 74 -14.95 -4.84 4.68
N ILE A 75 -13.92 -5.05 3.85
CA ILE A 75 -13.70 -6.30 3.12
C ILE A 75 -12.31 -6.86 3.51
N PRO A 76 -12.24 -8.12 3.97
CA PRO A 76 -10.96 -8.75 4.32
C PRO A 76 -10.09 -8.91 3.07
N HIS A 77 -8.77 -8.76 3.22
CA HIS A 77 -7.86 -9.00 2.11
C HIS A 77 -7.94 -10.47 1.66
N ARG A 78 -8.04 -10.69 0.35
CA ARG A 78 -7.90 -12.01 -0.27
C ARG A 78 -6.70 -11.99 -1.19
N ARG A 79 -5.79 -12.95 -1.02
CA ARG A 79 -4.60 -13.08 -1.86
C ARG A 79 -5.02 -13.19 -3.33
N GLY A 80 -4.40 -12.39 -4.19
CA GLY A 80 -4.71 -12.35 -5.61
C GLY A 80 -5.88 -11.44 -5.99
N ASN A 81 -6.63 -10.88 -5.05
CA ASN A 81 -7.65 -9.85 -5.33
C ASN A 81 -7.14 -8.46 -4.98
N TRP A 82 -7.29 -7.55 -5.93
CA TRP A 82 -6.81 -6.18 -5.84
C TRP A 82 -7.98 -5.21 -5.85
N ALA A 83 -7.96 -4.24 -4.95
CA ALA A 83 -8.92 -3.15 -4.97
C ALA A 83 -8.58 -2.23 -6.15
N THR A 84 -9.48 -2.15 -7.11
CA THR A 84 -9.32 -1.37 -8.34
C THR A 84 -10.35 -0.25 -8.35
N HIS A 85 -9.91 0.95 -8.75
CA HIS A 85 -10.73 2.15 -8.81
C HIS A 85 -10.23 3.06 -9.93
N ILE A 86 -11.13 3.44 -10.83
CA ILE A 86 -10.84 4.32 -11.96
C ILE A 86 -11.22 5.76 -11.59
N PHE A 87 -10.30 6.69 -11.86
CA PHE A 87 -10.48 8.11 -11.63
C PHE A 87 -9.75 8.96 -12.68
N LEU A 88 -10.19 10.20 -12.85
CA LEU A 88 -9.46 11.22 -13.59
C LEU A 88 -8.60 12.06 -12.64
N GLU A 89 -7.36 12.30 -13.01
CA GLU A 89 -6.48 13.24 -12.31
C GLU A 89 -6.59 14.64 -12.93
N ILE A 90 -6.93 15.64 -12.11
CA ILE A 90 -7.08 17.03 -12.50
C ILE A 90 -5.99 17.85 -11.82
N THR A 91 -5.15 18.51 -12.62
CA THR A 91 -4.22 19.50 -12.11
C THR A 91 -4.93 20.85 -12.00
N ILE A 92 -4.96 21.43 -10.80
CA ILE A 92 -5.60 22.72 -10.57
C ILE A 92 -4.60 23.88 -10.66
N SER A 93 -5.12 25.09 -10.85
CA SER A 93 -4.31 26.31 -10.93
C SER A 93 -3.63 26.64 -9.59
N THR A 94 -2.55 27.43 -9.66
CA THR A 94 -1.82 27.91 -8.47
C THR A 94 -2.71 28.73 -7.54
N SER A 95 -3.60 29.58 -8.10
CA SER A 95 -4.54 30.38 -7.30
C SER A 95 -5.52 29.52 -6.51
N THR A 96 -6.06 28.47 -7.13
CA THR A 96 -6.96 27.52 -6.45
C THR A 96 -6.20 26.68 -5.42
N THR A 97 -4.96 26.30 -5.73
CA THR A 97 -4.07 25.61 -4.80
C THR A 97 -3.84 26.44 -3.52
N GLN A 98 -3.62 27.75 -3.64
CA GLN A 98 -3.49 28.65 -2.49
C GLN A 98 -4.78 28.74 -1.67
N LYS A 99 -5.95 28.85 -2.33
CA LYS A 99 -7.25 28.86 -1.65
C LYS A 99 -7.48 27.58 -0.84
N ILE A 100 -7.14 26.42 -1.40
CA ILE A 100 -7.20 25.13 -0.71
C ILE A 100 -6.24 25.10 0.49
N LYS A 101 -4.98 25.54 0.32
CA LYS A 101 -3.99 25.63 1.41
C LYS A 101 -4.51 26.50 2.58
N ASN A 102 -5.10 27.66 2.26
CA ASN A 102 -5.68 28.57 3.26
C ASN A 102 -6.93 27.98 3.94
N LEU A 103 -7.75 27.21 3.23
CA LEU A 103 -8.88 26.51 3.84
C LEU A 103 -8.38 25.48 4.86
N ILE A 104 -7.35 24.70 4.49
CA ILE A 104 -6.77 23.68 5.37
C ILE A 104 -6.15 24.31 6.61
N SER A 105 -5.42 25.42 6.47
CA SER A 105 -4.83 26.09 7.65
C SER A 105 -5.92 26.53 8.63
N LYS A 106 -6.99 27.16 8.13
CA LYS A 106 -8.14 27.55 8.97
C LYS A 106 -8.82 26.36 9.64
N LEU A 107 -8.97 25.24 8.95
CA LEU A 107 -9.58 24.04 9.53
C LEU A 107 -8.70 23.39 10.61
N LYS A 108 -7.37 23.47 10.45
CA LYS A 108 -6.42 23.04 11.48
C LYS A 108 -6.52 23.92 12.72
N ASP A 109 -6.63 25.23 12.56
CA ASP A 109 -6.78 26.18 13.68
C ASP A 109 -8.05 25.91 14.49
N LEU A 110 -9.10 25.37 13.86
CA LEU A 110 -10.36 25.02 14.50
C LEU A 110 -10.34 23.65 15.21
N ASN A 111 -9.22 22.93 15.24
CA ASN A 111 -9.10 21.56 15.78
C ASN A 111 -10.16 20.58 15.22
N LEU A 112 -10.72 20.86 14.04
CA LEU A 112 -11.74 20.03 13.42
C LEU A 112 -11.09 18.79 12.79
N THR A 113 -10.97 17.73 13.59
CA THR A 113 -10.56 16.36 13.21
C THR A 113 -9.14 16.22 12.64
N GLN A 114 -8.60 14.99 12.68
CA GLN A 114 -7.37 14.63 11.98
C GLN A 114 -7.61 14.73 10.46
N ILE A 115 -7.42 15.93 9.90
CA ILE A 115 -7.52 16.18 8.46
C ILE A 115 -6.36 15.46 7.78
N ASN A 116 -6.61 14.20 7.43
CA ASN A 116 -5.67 13.34 6.73
C ASN A 116 -5.75 13.65 5.24
N TYR A 117 -4.77 14.43 4.78
CA TYR A 117 -4.79 15.03 3.46
C TYR A 117 -4.28 14.04 2.39
N ILE A 118 -5.15 13.62 1.47
CA ILE A 118 -4.82 12.70 0.36
C ILE A 118 -4.59 13.49 -0.94
N THR A 119 -3.90 14.63 -0.87
CA THR A 119 -3.29 15.16 -2.10
C THR A 119 -1.87 15.58 -1.78
N ASN A 120 -0.98 15.31 -2.72
CA ASN A 120 0.44 15.63 -2.61
C ASN A 120 0.61 17.15 -2.65
N VAL A 121 0.49 17.82 -1.50
CA VAL A 121 0.70 19.28 -1.36
C VAL A 121 2.17 19.64 -1.25
N GLY A 122 3.05 18.63 -1.26
CA GLY A 122 4.50 18.83 -1.23
C GLY A 122 5.06 19.49 -2.49
N GLY A 123 4.28 19.57 -3.58
CA GLY A 123 4.66 20.24 -4.82
C GLY A 123 3.91 21.55 -5.08
N ASP A 124 4.37 22.30 -6.09
CA ASP A 124 3.80 23.60 -6.50
C ASP A 124 2.35 23.51 -7.01
N LYS A 125 1.93 22.32 -7.46
CA LYS A 125 0.59 22.09 -8.03
C LYS A 125 -0.14 20.97 -7.30
N VAL A 126 -1.32 21.27 -6.79
CA VAL A 126 -2.22 20.26 -6.22
C VAL A 126 -2.91 19.50 -7.35
N LYS A 127 -2.99 18.18 -7.20
CA LYS A 127 -3.71 17.26 -8.07
C LYS A 127 -4.95 16.74 -7.35
N LEU A 128 -6.11 16.98 -7.94
CA LEU A 128 -7.40 16.47 -7.47
C LEU A 128 -7.80 15.25 -8.27
N LYS A 129 -8.68 14.43 -7.72
CA LYS A 129 -9.19 13.22 -8.38
C LYS A 129 -10.71 13.31 -8.53
N VAL A 130 -11.21 12.84 -9.65
CA VAL A 130 -12.64 12.64 -9.89
C VAL A 130 -12.88 11.16 -10.12
N SER A 131 -13.59 10.52 -9.21
CA SER A 131 -13.96 9.10 -9.33
C SER A 131 -14.88 8.87 -10.53
N LEU A 132 -14.56 7.88 -11.35
CA LEU A 132 -15.42 7.42 -12.44
C LEU A 132 -16.13 6.11 -12.13
N SER A 133 -15.70 5.40 -11.07
CA SER A 133 -16.22 4.10 -10.68
C SER A 133 -16.25 3.99 -9.16
N LYS A 134 -17.06 3.06 -8.61
CA LYS A 134 -16.87 2.58 -7.24
C LYS A 134 -15.65 1.66 -7.19
N THR A 135 -15.11 1.45 -5.99
CA THR A 135 -14.04 0.45 -5.80
C THR A 135 -14.60 -0.95 -5.97
N TRP A 136 -14.02 -1.73 -6.89
CA TRP A 136 -14.30 -3.14 -7.08
C TRP A 136 -13.03 -3.99 -6.85
N TYR A 137 -13.18 -5.30 -6.70
CA TYR A 137 -12.06 -6.20 -6.46
C TYR A 137 -11.80 -7.07 -7.69
N LEU A 138 -10.65 -6.84 -8.33
CA LEU A 138 -10.26 -7.55 -9.53
C LEU A 138 -9.23 -8.63 -9.19
N ALA A 139 -9.47 -9.86 -9.66
CA ALA A 139 -8.47 -10.92 -9.52
C ALA A 139 -7.29 -10.64 -10.44
N TRP A 140 -6.09 -10.93 -9.97
CA TRP A 140 -4.84 -10.57 -10.64
C TRP A 140 -4.76 -11.10 -12.08
N SER A 141 -5.30 -12.29 -12.33
CA SER A 141 -5.36 -12.91 -13.66
C SER A 141 -6.16 -12.12 -14.71
N PHE A 142 -6.99 -11.16 -14.29
CA PHE A 142 -7.79 -10.33 -15.19
C PHE A 142 -7.22 -8.93 -15.41
N HIS A 143 -6.15 -8.53 -14.72
CA HIS A 143 -5.63 -7.15 -14.82
C HIS A 143 -5.28 -6.76 -16.26
N ASP A 144 -4.49 -7.58 -16.97
CA ASP A 144 -4.02 -7.20 -18.30
C ASP A 144 -5.18 -7.12 -19.30
N LYS A 145 -6.11 -8.07 -19.25
CA LYS A 145 -7.32 -8.07 -20.09
C LYS A 145 -8.18 -6.84 -19.81
N PHE A 146 -8.40 -6.53 -18.54
CA PHE A 146 -9.16 -5.36 -18.11
C PHE A 146 -8.51 -4.05 -18.59
N LEU A 147 -7.19 -3.92 -18.48
CA LEU A 147 -6.48 -2.72 -18.95
C LEU A 147 -6.60 -2.55 -20.47
N ILE A 148 -6.41 -3.63 -21.24
CA ILE A 148 -6.55 -3.60 -22.70
C ILE A 148 -7.98 -3.22 -23.12
N GLU A 149 -8.99 -3.80 -22.48
CA GLU A 149 -10.40 -3.48 -22.75
C GLU A 149 -10.72 -2.03 -22.39
N LEU A 150 -10.28 -1.59 -21.22
CA LEU A 150 -10.47 -0.21 -20.75
C LEU A 150 -9.81 0.78 -21.71
N GLU A 151 -8.56 0.56 -22.11
CA GLU A 151 -7.85 1.41 -23.07
C GLU A 151 -8.56 1.43 -24.43
N THR A 152 -9.05 0.29 -24.89
CA THR A 152 -9.79 0.17 -26.15
C THR A 152 -11.10 0.95 -26.10
N LYS A 153 -11.86 0.85 -25.00
CA LYS A 153 -13.12 1.57 -24.78
C LYS A 153 -12.92 3.07 -24.64
N LEU A 154 -11.83 3.47 -24.00
CA LEU A 154 -11.48 4.87 -23.79
C LEU A 154 -10.72 5.49 -24.99
N LYS A 155 -10.41 4.70 -26.02
CA LYS A 155 -9.73 5.18 -27.22
C LYS A 155 -10.58 6.24 -27.93
N GLY A 156 -9.93 7.32 -28.35
CA GLY A 156 -10.57 8.39 -29.11
C GLY A 156 -11.30 9.46 -28.28
N ILE A 157 -11.28 9.37 -26.95
CA ILE A 157 -11.77 10.45 -26.08
C ILE A 157 -10.89 11.68 -26.27
N LYS A 158 -11.51 12.80 -26.63
CA LYS A 158 -10.83 14.10 -26.74
C LYS A 158 -10.71 14.75 -25.38
N LYS A 159 -9.63 15.52 -25.19
CA LYS A 159 -9.46 16.40 -24.03
C LYS A 159 -10.61 17.40 -23.95
N PHE A 160 -11.09 17.68 -22.75
CA PHE A 160 -12.14 18.67 -22.49
C PHE A 160 -11.80 19.47 -21.23
N ILE A 161 -12.49 20.60 -21.08
CA ILE A 161 -12.28 21.53 -19.96
C ILE A 161 -13.38 21.32 -18.93
N VAL A 162 -12.98 21.34 -17.67
CA VAL A 162 -13.87 21.24 -16.51
C VAL A 162 -13.76 22.52 -15.70
N ASN A 163 -14.90 23.10 -15.34
CA ASN A 163 -14.96 24.22 -14.39
C ASN A 163 -15.57 23.75 -13.08
N TYR A 164 -15.05 24.29 -11.99
CA TYR A 164 -15.53 24.02 -10.65
C TYR A 164 -16.15 25.29 -10.04
N SER A 165 -17.13 25.10 -9.18
CA SER A 165 -17.86 26.18 -8.51
C SER A 165 -17.65 26.13 -7.01
N ASN A 166 -18.64 25.62 -6.27
CA ASN A 166 -18.74 25.72 -4.84
C ASN A 166 -18.12 24.51 -4.14
N TRP A 167 -17.81 24.71 -2.86
CA TRP A 167 -17.43 23.63 -1.97
C TRP A 167 -18.66 22.81 -1.57
N GLN A 168 -18.49 21.49 -1.46
CA GLN A 168 -19.50 20.60 -0.93
C GLN A 168 -18.88 19.65 0.10
N LEU A 169 -19.68 19.28 1.11
CA LEU A 169 -19.32 18.25 2.07
C LEU A 169 -20.00 16.93 1.67
N PHE A 170 -19.20 15.90 1.47
CA PHE A 170 -19.65 14.53 1.26
C PHE A 170 -19.29 13.69 2.47
N SER A 171 -20.05 12.63 2.72
CA SER A 171 -19.70 11.60 3.69
C SER A 171 -19.62 10.25 3.00
N ASN A 172 -18.77 9.36 3.50
CA ASN A 172 -18.85 7.96 3.10
C ASN A 172 -20.15 7.30 3.58
N GLU A 173 -20.43 6.10 3.05
CA GLU A 173 -21.68 5.37 3.28
C GLU A 173 -21.94 5.07 4.78
N ASP A 174 -20.89 4.86 5.58
CA ASP A 174 -20.96 4.60 7.02
C ASP A 174 -20.78 5.85 7.90
N PHE A 175 -20.75 7.05 7.29
CA PHE A 175 -20.58 8.36 7.96
C PHE A 175 -19.34 8.48 8.86
N SER A 176 -18.38 7.56 8.75
CA SER A 176 -17.14 7.59 9.52
C SER A 176 -16.13 8.61 8.98
N ARG A 177 -16.38 9.18 7.79
CA ARG A 177 -15.49 10.12 7.10
C ARG A 177 -16.25 11.16 6.31
N HIS A 178 -15.76 12.38 6.39
CA HIS A 178 -16.26 13.51 5.63
C HIS A 178 -15.19 14.00 4.65
N PHE A 179 -15.63 14.40 3.46
CA PHE A 179 -14.80 14.89 2.38
C PHE A 179 -15.29 16.26 1.97
N ILE A 180 -14.39 17.24 1.96
CA ILE A 180 -14.65 18.55 1.37
C ILE A 180 -14.20 18.49 -0.09
N SER A 181 -15.12 18.70 -1.02
CA SER A 181 -14.89 18.62 -2.46
C SER A 181 -15.17 19.95 -3.15
N LEU A 182 -14.62 20.10 -4.36
CA LEU A 182 -15.00 21.15 -5.30
C LEU A 182 -16.00 20.58 -6.31
N ASN A 183 -17.18 21.18 -6.40
CA ASN A 183 -18.20 20.74 -7.33
C ASN A 183 -17.88 21.13 -8.76
N ILE A 184 -18.17 20.22 -9.68
CA ILE A 184 -18.00 20.44 -11.11
C ILE A 184 -19.27 21.06 -11.67
N GLU A 185 -19.15 22.23 -12.28
CA GLU A 185 -20.26 22.96 -12.90
C GLU A 185 -20.29 22.71 -14.42
N LYS A 186 -19.16 22.91 -15.11
CA LYS A 186 -19.04 22.67 -16.55
C LYS A 186 -18.22 21.43 -16.83
N GLY A 187 -18.66 20.62 -17.78
CA GLY A 187 -17.98 19.37 -18.17
C GLY A 187 -18.47 18.13 -17.42
N HIS A 188 -19.46 18.27 -16.52
CA HIS A 188 -20.08 17.14 -15.82
C HIS A 188 -20.61 16.07 -16.78
N ASN A 189 -21.36 16.47 -17.80
CA ASN A 189 -21.90 15.57 -18.83
C ASN A 189 -20.81 14.75 -19.55
N LYS A 190 -19.62 15.31 -19.74
CA LYS A 190 -18.49 14.59 -20.36
C LYS A 190 -17.90 13.57 -19.39
N ILE A 191 -17.80 13.91 -18.11
CA ILE A 191 -17.34 12.98 -17.07
C ILE A 191 -18.34 11.84 -16.88
N GLU A 192 -19.63 12.14 -16.92
CA GLU A 192 -20.71 11.16 -16.86
C GLU A 192 -20.68 10.21 -18.07
N GLU A 193 -20.50 10.73 -19.28
CA GLU A 193 -20.29 9.91 -20.48
C GLU A 193 -19.08 8.96 -20.32
N LEU A 194 -18.02 9.42 -19.65
CA LEU A 194 -16.84 8.59 -19.35
C LEU A 194 -17.14 7.52 -18.31
N GLY A 195 -17.85 7.86 -17.23
CA GLY A 195 -18.29 6.88 -16.23
C GLY A 195 -19.12 5.77 -16.87
N LEU A 196 -20.09 6.15 -17.72
CA LEU A 196 -20.91 5.18 -18.45
C LEU A 196 -20.11 4.27 -19.39
N LYS A 197 -18.99 4.75 -19.97
CA LYS A 197 -18.09 3.91 -20.78
C LYS A 197 -17.23 2.98 -19.92
N VAL A 198 -16.91 3.39 -18.70
CA VAL A 198 -16.16 2.57 -17.73
C VAL A 198 -17.03 1.44 -17.18
N ASP A 199 -18.34 1.66 -17.06
CA ASP A 199 -19.29 0.66 -16.56
C ASP A 199 -19.70 -0.42 -17.59
N GLN A 200 -19.29 -0.29 -18.87
CA GLN A 200 -19.62 -1.20 -19.98
C GLN A 200 -18.56 -2.27 -20.24
#